data_AF-A0A829GS15-F1
#
_entry.id   AF-A0A829GS15-F1
#
_cell.length_a   1.000
_cell.length_b   1.000
_cell.length_c   1.000
_cell.angle_alpha   90.00
_cell.angle_beta   90.00
_cell.angle_gamma   90.00
#
_symmetry.space_group_name_H-M   'P 1'
#
loop_
_entity.id
_entity.type
_entity.pdbx_description
1 polymer ?
#
loop_
_entity_poly.entity_id
_entity_poly.type
_entity_poly.pdbx_seq_one_letter_code
_entity_poly.pdbx_strand_id
1 'polypeptide(L)'
;MSEEKLYAVRNDGGQWADPGYTFGSGAWVTPDKAEREEDAKHHGGHVVAFVEEPEKVEVSKSVGDAIDSLISAETYVRAAEAFKYLFASRKKEDIKRIMKAVRNGYTVKEKKYRVLTPKSWWASENEPEYMHMNVLNGIENYKGADDDTLFTQKQLDLYGLSGSPFTKEEVTDDGVR
;
A
#
# COMPACT_ATOMS: atom_id res chain seq x y z
N MET A 1 -11.98 10.08 13.33
CA MET A 1 -12.06 8.76 13.97
C MET A 1 -11.02 8.76 15.07
N SER A 2 -11.43 8.80 16.34
CA SER A 2 -10.51 8.57 17.45
C SER A 2 -10.12 7.10 17.41
N GLU A 3 -8.83 6.80 17.29
CA GLU A 3 -8.30 5.44 17.39
C GLU A 3 -8.70 4.87 18.76
N GLU A 4 -9.65 3.93 18.79
CA GLU A 4 -10.02 3.25 20.04
C GLU A 4 -8.84 2.41 20.50
N LYS A 5 -8.31 2.75 21.68
CA LYS A 5 -7.23 1.98 22.31
C LYS A 5 -7.84 0.85 23.11
N LEU A 6 -7.24 -0.32 22.98
CA LEU A 6 -7.56 -1.46 23.83
C LEU A 6 -6.45 -1.63 24.86
N TYR A 7 -6.80 -2.07 26.06
CA TYR A 7 -5.88 -2.20 27.18
C TYR A 7 -5.91 -3.62 27.72
N ALA A 8 -4.75 -4.19 28.05
CA ALA A 8 -4.64 -5.45 28.80
C ALA A 8 -3.57 -5.37 29.87
N VAL A 9 -3.56 -6.32 30.81
CA VAL A 9 -2.52 -6.44 31.84
C VAL A 9 -1.45 -7.43 31.38
N ARG A 10 -0.18 -7.02 31.49
CA ARG A 10 0.99 -7.85 31.20
C ARG A 10 1.88 -7.94 32.42
N ASN A 11 2.39 -9.14 32.72
CA ASN A 11 3.40 -9.30 33.77
C ASN A 11 4.83 -9.07 33.24
N ASP A 12 5.79 -9.01 34.15
CA ASP A 12 7.20 -8.79 33.83
C ASP A 12 7.84 -10.00 33.10
N GLY A 13 7.22 -11.17 33.17
CA GLY A 13 7.56 -12.36 32.38
C GLY A 13 7.06 -12.30 30.94
N GLY A 14 6.38 -11.22 30.55
CA GLY A 14 5.88 -11.01 29.20
C GLY A 14 4.57 -11.75 28.88
N GLN A 15 3.93 -12.36 29.88
CA GLN A 15 2.64 -13.04 29.77
C GLN A 15 1.48 -12.07 30.00
N TRP A 16 0.32 -12.41 29.45
CA TRP A 16 -0.90 -11.62 29.48
C TRP A 16 -1.92 -12.20 30.44
N ALA A 17 -2.64 -11.33 31.16
CA ALA A 17 -3.73 -11.76 32.01
C ALA A 17 -4.96 -12.18 31.17
N ASP A 18 -5.55 -13.32 31.54
CA ASP A 18 -6.85 -13.77 31.07
C ASP A 18 -8.00 -13.26 31.98
N PRO A 19 -9.28 -13.55 31.69
CA PRO A 19 -10.41 -13.13 32.55
C PRO A 19 -10.41 -13.71 33.97
N GLY A 20 -9.65 -14.77 34.23
CA GLY A 20 -9.44 -15.33 35.56
C GLY A 20 -8.17 -14.81 36.23
N TYR A 21 -7.51 -13.80 35.65
CA TYR A 21 -6.24 -13.22 36.10
C TYR A 21 -5.09 -14.23 36.16
N THR A 22 -5.16 -15.29 35.34
CA THR A 22 -4.05 -16.21 35.11
C THR A 22 -3.20 -15.68 33.96
N PHE A 23 -1.88 -15.68 34.14
CA PHE A 23 -0.95 -15.15 33.14
C PHE A 23 -0.55 -16.22 32.11
N GLY A 24 -0.87 -15.96 30.84
CA GLY A 24 -0.65 -16.87 29.72
C GLY A 24 -0.36 -16.14 28.41
N SER A 25 -0.64 -16.80 27.28
CA SER A 25 -0.38 -16.24 25.94
C SER A 25 -1.51 -15.35 25.41
N GLY A 26 -2.73 -15.49 25.95
CA GLY A 26 -3.91 -14.73 25.51
C GLY A 26 -4.07 -13.42 26.27
N ALA A 27 -4.31 -12.33 25.55
CA ALA A 27 -4.58 -11.02 26.15
C ALA A 27 -6.09 -10.78 26.27
N TRP A 28 -6.57 -10.58 27.49
CA TRP A 28 -7.93 -10.11 27.71
C TRP A 28 -7.98 -8.57 27.70
N VAL A 29 -8.54 -8.04 26.63
CA VAL A 29 -8.54 -6.60 26.31
C VAL A 29 -9.87 -5.93 26.63
N THR A 30 -9.82 -4.67 27.03
CA THR A 30 -10.98 -3.78 27.23
C THR A 30 -10.63 -2.35 26.78
N PRO A 31 -11.59 -1.56 26.28
CA PRO A 31 -11.36 -0.13 26.05
C PRO A 31 -11.24 0.68 27.35
N ASP A 32 -11.64 0.12 28.50
CA ASP A 32 -11.54 0.80 29.79
C ASP A 32 -10.14 0.66 30.40
N LYS A 33 -9.35 1.73 30.33
CA LYS A 33 -8.02 1.78 30.93
C LYS A 33 -8.07 1.66 32.46
N ALA A 34 -9.06 2.30 33.10
CA ALA A 34 -9.13 2.36 34.56
C ALA A 34 -9.40 0.96 35.14
N GLU A 35 -10.26 0.19 34.47
CA GLU A 35 -10.51 -1.23 34.79
C GLU A 35 -9.19 -2.02 34.80
N ARG A 36 -8.39 -1.94 33.73
CA ARG A 36 -7.10 -2.65 33.66
C ARG A 36 -6.07 -2.15 34.68
N GLU A 37 -6.10 -0.86 35.01
CA GLU A 37 -5.22 -0.31 36.06
C GLU A 37 -5.60 -0.83 37.45
N GLU A 38 -6.90 -1.02 37.71
CA GLU A 38 -7.39 -1.65 38.93
C GLU A 38 -7.02 -3.14 38.98
N ASP A 39 -7.21 -3.86 37.87
CA ASP A 39 -6.81 -5.27 37.75
C ASP A 39 -5.31 -5.46 38.00
N ALA A 40 -4.46 -4.62 37.40
CA ALA A 40 -3.01 -4.67 37.59
C ALA A 40 -2.59 -4.40 39.04
N LYS A 41 -3.30 -3.51 39.75
CA LYS A 41 -3.05 -3.25 41.19
C LYS A 41 -3.39 -4.46 42.06
N HIS A 42 -4.47 -5.18 41.75
CA HIS A 42 -4.92 -6.32 42.55
C HIS A 42 -4.20 -7.63 42.23
N HIS A 43 -3.85 -7.85 40.96
CA HIS A 43 -3.36 -9.14 40.47
C HIS A 43 -1.90 -9.09 39.98
N GLY A 44 -1.28 -7.91 39.99
CA GLY A 44 0.09 -7.68 39.53
C GLY A 44 0.20 -7.42 38.03
N GLY A 45 1.39 -7.01 37.59
CA GLY A 45 1.66 -6.60 36.21
C GLY A 45 1.45 -5.11 35.95
N HIS A 46 1.36 -4.75 34.67
CA HIS A 46 1.16 -3.38 34.22
C HIS A 46 0.25 -3.33 32.99
N VAL A 47 -0.41 -2.19 32.80
CA VAL A 47 -1.34 -1.99 31.67
C VAL A 47 -0.55 -1.69 30.40
N VAL A 48 -0.87 -2.40 29.33
CA VAL A 48 -0.36 -2.17 27.98
C VAL A 48 -1.51 -1.74 27.08
N ALA A 49 -1.27 -0.71 26.27
CA ALA A 49 -2.20 -0.27 25.25
C ALA A 49 -1.89 -0.93 23.90
N PHE A 50 -2.91 -1.51 23.29
CA PHE A 50 -2.96 -1.92 21.90
C PHE A 50 -3.58 -0.78 21.09
N VAL A 51 -2.94 -0.48 19.98
CA VAL A 51 -3.45 0.40 18.94
C VAL A 51 -3.71 -0.45 17.72
N GLU A 52 -4.82 -0.19 17.03
CA GLU A 52 -5.07 -0.81 15.72
C GLU A 52 -3.91 -0.49 14.78
N GLU A 53 -3.50 -1.46 13.95
CA GLU A 53 -2.49 -1.19 12.94
C GLU A 53 -3.02 -0.08 12.02
N PRO A 54 -2.27 1.02 11.84
CA PRO A 54 -2.79 2.14 11.08
C PRO A 54 -3.02 1.74 9.62
N GLU A 55 -4.07 2.28 9.02
CA GLU A 55 -4.39 2.04 7.61
C GLU A 55 -3.20 2.42 6.72
N LYS A 56 -2.68 1.41 6.02
CA LYS A 56 -1.56 1.54 5.09
C LYS A 56 -1.96 2.33 3.85
N VAL A 57 -1.01 3.09 3.32
CA VAL A 57 -1.21 3.88 2.11
C VAL A 57 -0.73 3.11 0.90
N GLU A 58 -1.55 2.96 -0.13
CA GLU A 58 -1.07 2.40 -1.40
C GLU A 58 -0.09 3.37 -2.07
N VAL A 59 1.08 2.94 -2.49
CA VAL A 59 2.08 3.75 -3.22
C VAL A 59 2.59 3.02 -4.45
N SER A 60 3.17 3.75 -5.40
CA SER A 60 3.91 3.12 -6.49
C SER A 60 5.15 2.41 -5.95
N LYS A 61 5.68 1.46 -6.72
CA LYS A 61 6.90 0.74 -6.33
C LYS A 61 8.07 1.70 -6.10
N SER A 62 8.27 2.67 -6.98
CA SER A 62 9.37 3.63 -6.91
C SER A 62 9.30 4.51 -5.65
N VAL A 63 8.10 4.94 -5.26
CA VAL A 63 7.86 5.67 -4.01
C VAL A 63 8.08 4.79 -2.80
N GLY A 64 7.64 3.53 -2.84
CA GLY A 64 7.93 2.54 -1.79
C GLY A 64 9.42 2.32 -1.60
N ASP A 65 10.14 2.02 -2.69
CA ASP A 65 11.59 1.83 -2.68
C ASP A 65 12.33 3.07 -2.13
N ALA A 66 11.85 4.28 -2.45
CA ALA A 66 12.40 5.53 -1.91
C ALA A 66 12.07 5.75 -0.42
N ILE A 67 10.88 5.35 0.05
CA ILE A 67 10.54 5.36 1.48
C ILE A 67 11.45 4.41 2.24
N ASP A 68 11.63 3.18 1.75
CA ASP A 68 12.53 2.19 2.37
C ASP A 68 13.96 2.72 2.40
N SER A 69 14.44 3.27 1.28
CA SER A 69 15.78 3.87 1.19
C SER A 69 15.97 5.03 2.16
N LEU A 70 14.93 5.85 2.39
CA LEU A 70 14.97 6.94 3.37
C LEU A 70 15.05 6.39 4.80
N ILE A 71 14.24 5.39 5.14
CA ILE A 71 14.16 4.80 6.48
C ILE A 71 15.44 4.02 6.82
N SER A 72 16.01 3.30 5.84
CA SER A 72 17.22 2.48 6.03
C SER A 72 18.51 3.25 5.73
N ALA A 73 18.46 4.57 5.54
CA ALA A 73 19.63 5.35 5.18
C ALA A 73 20.65 5.43 6.33
N GLU A 74 21.85 4.89 6.10
CA GLU A 74 22.97 4.98 7.05
C GLU A 74 23.78 6.28 6.93
N THR A 75 23.56 7.04 5.85
CA THR A 75 24.28 8.29 5.60
C THR A 75 23.32 9.41 5.21
N TYR A 76 23.69 10.64 5.54
CA TYR A 76 22.93 11.83 5.16
C TYR A 76 22.75 11.93 3.64
N VAL A 77 23.77 11.55 2.85
CA VAL A 77 23.70 11.63 1.38
C VAL A 77 22.59 10.74 0.84
N ARG A 78 22.50 9.48 1.30
CA ARG A 78 21.43 8.55 0.89
C ARG A 78 20.05 9.03 1.34
N ALA A 79 19.95 9.51 2.58
CA ALA A 79 18.71 10.08 3.08
C ALA A 79 18.26 11.29 2.24
N ALA A 80 19.18 12.18 1.89
CA ALA A 80 18.90 13.37 1.09
C ALA A 80 18.48 13.03 -0.34
N GLU A 81 19.07 12.02 -0.97
CA GLU A 81 18.67 11.54 -2.30
C GLU A 81 17.23 11.00 -2.31
N ALA A 82 16.91 10.12 -1.35
CA ALA A 82 15.58 9.58 -1.20
C ALA A 82 14.55 10.68 -0.87
N PHE A 83 14.89 11.60 0.04
CA PHE A 83 14.04 12.74 0.37
C PHE A 83 13.78 13.64 -0.85
N LYS A 84 14.81 13.93 -1.64
CA LYS A 84 14.66 14.72 -2.87
C LYS A 84 13.70 14.05 -3.85
N TYR A 85 13.83 12.73 -4.06
CA TYR A 85 12.92 11.98 -4.91
C TYR A 85 11.47 12.05 -4.41
N LEU A 86 11.27 11.89 -3.09
CA LEU A 86 9.94 11.85 -2.49
C LEU A 86 9.23 13.21 -2.49
N PHE A 87 9.97 14.34 -2.41
CA PHE A 87 9.33 15.63 -2.08
C PHE A 87 9.65 16.80 -3.02
N ALA A 88 10.73 16.79 -3.79
CA ALA A 88 11.24 18.00 -4.46
C ALA A 88 10.31 18.63 -5.51
N SER A 89 9.42 17.83 -6.11
CA SER A 89 8.52 18.28 -7.18
C SER A 89 7.10 17.72 -7.02
N ARG A 90 6.64 17.57 -5.77
CA ARG A 90 5.33 16.99 -5.46
C ARG A 90 4.34 18.04 -5.04
N LYS A 91 3.07 17.83 -5.37
CA LYS A 91 1.97 18.66 -4.88
C LYS A 91 1.73 18.41 -3.39
N LYS A 92 1.06 19.35 -2.73
CA LYS A 92 0.77 19.28 -1.30
C LYS A 92 0.04 17.98 -0.91
N GLU A 93 -0.88 17.53 -1.76
CA GLU A 93 -1.66 16.32 -1.58
C GLU A 93 -0.77 15.07 -1.61
N ASP A 94 0.16 14.99 -2.57
CA ASP A 94 1.13 13.90 -2.68
C ASP A 94 2.08 13.87 -1.49
N ILE A 95 2.57 15.04 -1.05
CA ILE A 95 3.42 15.16 0.14
C ILE A 95 2.69 14.61 1.37
N LYS A 96 1.42 15.00 1.59
CA LYS A 96 0.61 14.48 2.71
C LYS A 96 0.45 12.97 2.64
N ARG A 97 0.19 12.44 1.43
CA ARG A 97 0.03 11.00 1.19
C ARG A 97 1.32 10.24 1.51
N ILE A 98 2.47 10.71 1.02
CA ILE A 98 3.79 10.12 1.28
C ILE A 98 4.11 10.19 2.78
N MET A 99 3.82 11.31 3.45
CA MET A 99 4.01 11.41 4.90
C MET A 99 3.13 10.43 5.69
N LYS A 100 1.89 10.16 5.23
CA LYS A 100 1.03 9.11 5.81
C LYS A 100 1.64 7.72 5.55
N ALA A 101 2.17 7.46 4.36
CA ALA A 101 2.85 6.20 4.01
C ALA A 101 4.10 5.94 4.88
N VAL A 102 4.95 6.95 5.09
CA VAL A 102 6.12 6.85 5.97
C VAL A 102 5.72 6.56 7.43
N ARG A 103 4.63 7.16 7.90
CA ARG A 103 4.17 7.01 9.30
C ARG A 103 3.43 5.70 9.56
N ASN A 104 2.50 5.37 8.68
CA ASN A 104 1.54 4.28 8.88
C ASN A 104 1.96 2.99 8.16
N GLY A 105 3.05 3.03 7.39
CA GLY A 105 3.39 2.00 6.43
C GLY A 105 2.60 2.14 5.13
N TYR A 106 2.98 1.31 4.17
CA TYR A 106 2.44 1.37 2.82
C TYR A 106 2.28 -0.02 2.22
N THR A 107 1.48 -0.10 1.17
CA THR A 107 1.38 -1.25 0.27
C THR A 107 1.79 -0.81 -1.14
N VAL A 108 2.47 -1.67 -1.88
CA VAL A 108 2.87 -1.36 -3.26
C VAL A 108 1.70 -1.69 -4.17
N LYS A 109 1.29 -0.71 -4.98
CA LYS A 109 0.27 -0.90 -6.02
C LYS A 109 0.72 -1.98 -7.01
N GLU A 110 -0.24 -2.80 -7.43
CA GLU A 110 -0.01 -3.75 -8.51
C GLU A 110 0.31 -2.99 -9.82
N LYS A 111 1.34 -3.44 -10.54
CA LYS A 111 1.71 -2.83 -11.82
C LYS A 111 0.58 -2.99 -12.85
N LYS A 112 0.28 -1.89 -13.54
CA LYS A 112 -0.68 -1.85 -14.63
C LYS A 112 0.03 -1.54 -15.94
N TYR A 113 -0.48 -2.12 -17.01
CA TYR A 113 0.08 -2.03 -18.35
C TYR A 113 -1.00 -1.71 -19.35
N ARG A 114 -0.67 -0.84 -20.32
CA ARG A 114 -1.42 -0.77 -21.57
C ARG A 114 -0.78 -1.68 -22.59
N VAL A 115 -1.60 -2.23 -23.48
CA VAL A 115 -1.14 -3.13 -24.55
C VAL A 115 -1.50 -2.48 -25.87
N LEU A 116 -0.50 -1.98 -26.56
CA LEU A 116 -0.63 -1.41 -27.89
C LEU A 116 -0.81 -2.53 -28.92
N THR A 117 -1.83 -2.38 -29.76
CA THR A 117 -2.11 -3.31 -30.86
C THR A 117 -1.20 -3.05 -32.07
N PRO A 118 -1.02 -4.02 -32.98
CA PRO A 118 -0.28 -3.81 -34.22
C PRO A 118 -0.85 -2.64 -35.03
N LYS A 119 0.02 -1.81 -35.62
CA LYS A 119 -0.41 -0.64 -36.41
C LYS A 119 -1.36 -1.00 -37.57
N SER A 120 -1.27 -2.22 -38.10
CA SER A 120 -2.17 -2.72 -39.15
C SER A 120 -3.62 -2.94 -38.67
N TRP A 121 -3.86 -2.90 -37.36
CA TRP A 121 -5.20 -3.04 -36.77
C TRP A 121 -5.86 -1.69 -36.50
N TRP A 122 -5.09 -0.60 -36.54
CA TRP A 122 -5.60 0.73 -36.23
C TRP A 122 -6.50 1.23 -37.36
N ALA A 123 -7.63 1.82 -37.01
CA ALA A 123 -8.55 2.45 -37.96
C ALA A 123 -7.95 3.70 -38.62
N SER A 124 -6.93 4.30 -38.01
CA SER A 124 -6.22 5.49 -38.50
C SER A 124 -4.74 5.41 -38.18
N GLU A 125 -3.88 5.81 -39.13
CA GLU A 125 -2.42 5.74 -38.94
C GLU A 125 -1.89 6.61 -37.79
N ASN A 126 -2.65 7.62 -37.38
CA ASN A 126 -2.27 8.61 -36.38
C ASN A 126 -2.92 8.38 -35.02
N GLU A 127 -3.69 7.30 -34.86
CA GLU A 127 -4.46 7.03 -33.64
C GLU A 127 -4.14 5.62 -33.15
N PRO A 128 -3.19 5.50 -32.22
CA PRO A 128 -2.84 4.22 -31.61
C PRO A 128 -4.06 3.56 -30.96
N GLU A 129 -4.25 2.27 -31.22
CA GLU A 129 -5.30 1.48 -30.58
C GLU A 129 -4.70 0.48 -29.58
N TYR A 130 -5.38 0.34 -28.46
CA TYR A 130 -4.95 -0.50 -27.34
C TYR A 130 -5.90 -1.68 -27.17
N MET A 131 -5.42 -2.76 -26.56
CA MET A 131 -6.32 -3.77 -26.03
C MET A 131 -7.14 -3.17 -24.91
N HIS A 132 -8.40 -3.56 -24.85
CA HIS A 132 -9.39 -3.06 -23.92
C HIS A 132 -10.28 -4.21 -23.47
N MET A 133 -10.64 -4.21 -22.19
CA MET A 133 -11.55 -5.20 -21.62
C MET A 133 -12.98 -4.69 -21.65
N ASN A 134 -13.74 -5.13 -22.64
CA ASN A 134 -15.17 -4.86 -22.74
C ASN A 134 -15.96 -5.88 -21.93
N VAL A 135 -16.80 -5.40 -21.01
CA VAL A 135 -17.63 -6.25 -20.14
C VAL A 135 -18.58 -7.17 -20.94
N LEU A 136 -19.03 -6.73 -22.11
CA LEU A 136 -19.98 -7.48 -22.96
C LEU A 136 -19.27 -8.39 -23.97
N ASN A 137 -18.16 -7.93 -24.54
CA ASN A 137 -17.53 -8.57 -25.70
C ASN A 137 -16.18 -9.25 -25.40
N GLY A 138 -15.65 -9.12 -24.18
CA GLY A 138 -14.32 -9.60 -23.84
C GLY A 138 -13.22 -8.64 -24.31
N ILE A 139 -12.09 -9.20 -24.76
CA ILE A 139 -10.92 -8.39 -25.17
C ILE A 139 -11.09 -7.93 -26.62
N GLU A 140 -11.00 -6.62 -26.83
CA GLU A 140 -11.10 -6.00 -28.16
C GLU A 140 -10.07 -4.87 -28.33
N ASN A 141 -9.83 -4.47 -29.58
CA ASN A 141 -9.05 -3.27 -29.88
C ASN A 141 -9.91 -2.02 -29.69
N TYR A 142 -9.33 -0.99 -29.11
CA TYR A 142 -10.03 0.21 -28.73
C TYR A 142 -9.19 1.46 -28.97
N LYS A 143 -9.86 2.49 -29.50
CA LYS A 143 -9.28 3.80 -29.72
C LYS A 143 -9.36 4.63 -28.44
N GLY A 144 -8.35 4.53 -27.60
CA GLY A 144 -8.24 5.32 -26.37
C GLY A 144 -7.34 4.68 -25.33
N ALA A 145 -7.09 5.43 -24.25
CA ALA A 145 -6.20 5.05 -23.16
C ALA A 145 -6.89 5.27 -21.80
N ASP A 146 -8.07 4.68 -21.62
CA ASP A 146 -8.86 4.73 -20.39
C ASP A 146 -8.48 3.60 -19.41
N ASP A 147 -9.17 3.54 -18.27
CA ASP A 147 -8.86 2.58 -17.21
C ASP A 147 -9.14 1.13 -17.63
N ASP A 148 -10.08 0.91 -18.55
CA ASP A 148 -10.43 -0.41 -19.08
C ASP A 148 -9.38 -0.93 -20.09
N THR A 149 -8.40 -0.10 -20.46
CA THR A 149 -7.20 -0.50 -21.21
C THR A 149 -6.04 -0.96 -20.31
N LEU A 150 -6.22 -0.95 -18.98
CA LEU A 150 -5.18 -1.31 -18.01
C LEU A 150 -5.27 -2.77 -17.58
N PHE A 151 -4.18 -3.51 -17.83
CA PHE A 151 -4.04 -4.91 -17.46
C PHE A 151 -2.99 -5.08 -16.37
N THR A 152 -3.22 -6.00 -15.45
CA THR A 152 -2.16 -6.53 -14.59
C THR A 152 -1.31 -7.54 -15.37
N GLN A 153 -0.09 -7.80 -14.90
CA GLN A 153 0.75 -8.83 -15.54
C GLN A 153 0.04 -10.19 -15.57
N LYS A 154 -0.71 -10.55 -14.51
CA LYS A 154 -1.50 -11.79 -14.46
C LYS A 154 -2.57 -11.84 -15.55
N GLN A 155 -3.26 -10.72 -15.81
CA GLN A 155 -4.25 -10.63 -16.89
C GLN A 155 -3.59 -10.73 -18.27
N LEU A 156 -2.43 -10.08 -18.47
CA LEU A 156 -1.68 -10.20 -19.73
C LEU A 156 -1.29 -11.66 -20.01
N ASP A 157 -0.83 -12.37 -19.00
CA ASP A 157 -0.44 -13.78 -19.13
C ASP A 157 -1.65 -14.67 -19.39
N LEU A 158 -2.77 -14.41 -18.70
CA LEU A 158 -4.02 -15.14 -18.90
C LEU A 158 -4.58 -14.99 -20.31
N TYR A 159 -4.52 -13.78 -20.88
CA TYR A 159 -5.07 -13.48 -22.21
C TYR A 159 -4.04 -13.62 -23.35
N GLY A 160 -2.80 -14.00 -23.05
CA GLY A 160 -1.74 -14.13 -24.07
C GLY A 160 -1.31 -12.79 -24.68
N LEU A 161 -1.45 -11.69 -23.94
CA LEU A 161 -1.12 -10.33 -24.38
C LEU A 161 0.31 -9.90 -24.04
N SER A 162 1.07 -10.74 -23.34
CA SER A 162 2.44 -10.45 -22.90
C SER A 162 3.50 -10.46 -24.01
N GLY A 163 3.18 -10.96 -25.21
CA GLY A 163 4.13 -11.18 -26.29
C GLY A 163 3.66 -10.68 -27.65
N SER A 164 4.47 -10.94 -28.68
CA SER A 164 4.17 -10.61 -30.08
C SER A 164 2.78 -11.13 -30.49
N PRO A 165 1.97 -10.32 -31.20
CA PRO A 165 2.34 -9.10 -31.91
C PRO A 165 2.16 -7.81 -31.09
N PHE A 166 1.94 -7.90 -29.78
CA PHE A 166 1.60 -6.76 -28.94
C PHE A 166 2.82 -6.09 -28.30
N THR A 167 2.71 -4.78 -28.08
CA THR A 167 3.70 -4.00 -27.32
C THR A 167 3.07 -3.53 -26.02
N LYS A 168 3.68 -3.83 -24.88
CA LYS A 168 3.17 -3.37 -23.57
C LYS A 168 3.92 -2.17 -23.03
N GLU A 169 3.20 -1.28 -22.37
CA GLU A 169 3.71 -0.07 -21.75
C GLU A 169 3.29 -0.04 -20.27
N GLU A 170 4.24 0.08 -19.35
CA GLU A 170 3.92 0.22 -17.91
C GLU A 170 3.32 1.61 -17.66
N VAL A 171 2.15 1.65 -17.02
CA VAL A 171 1.51 2.90 -16.62
C VAL A 171 1.96 3.23 -15.20
N THR A 172 2.71 4.33 -15.07
CA THR A 172 3.20 4.80 -13.78
C THR A 172 2.44 6.06 -13.35
N ASP A 173 1.96 6.05 -12.10
CA ASP A 173 1.35 7.23 -11.46
C ASP A 173 2.41 8.29 -11.08
N ASP A 174 3.69 7.96 -11.23
CA ASP A 174 4.84 8.73 -10.74
C ASP A 174 5.18 9.94 -11.61
N GLY A 175 4.17 10.58 -12.19
CA GLY A 175 4.33 11.87 -12.84
C GLY A 175 4.92 12.88 -11.86
N VAL A 176 6.19 13.24 -12.07
CA VAL A 176 6.67 14.58 -11.76
C VAL A 176 5.90 15.48 -12.73
N ARG A 177 4.87 16.16 -12.21
CA ARG A 177 4.14 17.21 -12.94
C ARG A 177 4.63 18.56 -12.48
#